data_AF-I0HAU0-F1
#
_entry.id   AF-I0HAU0-F1
#
_cell.length_a   1.000
_cell.length_b   1.000
_cell.length_c   1.000
_cell.angle_alpha   90.00
_cell.angle_beta   90.00
_cell.angle_gamma   90.00
#
_symmetry.space_group_name_H-M   'P 1'
#
loop_
_entity.id
_entity.type
_entity.pdbx_description
1 polymer ?
#
loop_
_entity_poly.entity_id
_entity_poly.type
_entity_poly.pdbx_seq_one_letter_code
_entity_poly.pdbx_strand_id
1 'polypeptide(L)'
;MPVPRIGHHTRRQILDHRAFEMPVSFRTEDQDVSRWTTVALAEYQSLRAESLQAQQAQQTIMQFGITGIAVLIGLSLQVEERLIAILALLFVVPLLSIFIVSVWFVEIFRSIRAGAFLSCLEVKINRVLGGDVPALEWESWLRRHPEVRMFVRDRMSFGVLYVLNIAGLVVSAFLARGAGFHMSNAPLVVSLFAVSSVGLLLLGFWVYRHYEKRVYLQSIDLNAALTVE
;
A
#
# COMPACT_ATOMS: atom_id res chain seq x y z
N MET A 1 4.36 17.07 39.73
CA MET A 1 3.68 18.32 39.35
C MET A 1 2.18 18.06 39.35
N PRO A 2 1.36 18.81 40.11
CA PRO A 2 -0.08 18.59 40.18
C PRO A 2 -0.81 19.23 38.98
N VAL A 3 -1.79 18.51 38.43
CA VAL A 3 -2.63 18.95 37.31
C VAL A 3 -3.80 19.81 37.83
N PRO A 4 -4.17 20.94 37.18
CA PRO A 4 -5.25 21.79 37.65
C PRO A 4 -6.62 21.17 37.36
N ARG A 5 -7.53 21.17 38.35
CA ARG A 5 -8.96 20.87 38.17
C ARG A 5 -9.66 22.08 37.55
N ILE A 6 -10.25 21.90 36.37
CA ILE A 6 -11.14 22.89 35.74
C ILE A 6 -12.54 22.68 36.32
N GLY A 7 -13.08 23.74 36.93
CA GLY A 7 -14.39 23.75 37.57
C GLY A 7 -15.54 23.76 36.55
N HIS A 8 -16.53 22.92 36.80
CA HIS A 8 -17.82 22.92 36.10
C HIS A 8 -18.75 23.94 36.77
N HIS A 9 -18.92 25.11 36.16
CA HIS A 9 -20.02 26.00 36.50
C HIS A 9 -20.62 26.65 35.25
N THR A 10 -21.95 26.52 35.16
CA THR A 10 -22.88 27.51 34.58
C THR A 10 -23.18 27.41 33.08
N ARG A 11 -24.31 26.75 32.73
CA ARG A 11 -25.51 27.43 32.20
C ARG A 11 -26.70 26.47 32.03
N ARG A 12 -27.62 26.53 32.99
CA ARG A 12 -29.05 26.24 32.77
C ARG A 12 -29.72 27.55 32.36
N GLN A 13 -30.21 27.64 31.12
CA GLN A 13 -31.27 28.54 30.66
C GLN A 13 -32.01 27.71 29.60
N ILE A 14 -33.08 27.00 29.95
CA ILE A 14 -34.47 27.50 29.99
C ILE A 14 -34.78 28.33 28.73
N LEU A 15 -35.18 27.63 27.68
CA LEU A 15 -36.15 28.15 26.71
C LEU A 15 -37.33 27.18 26.70
N ASP A 16 -38.45 27.73 27.16
CA ASP A 16 -39.78 27.19 27.19
C ASP A 16 -40.35 27.21 25.76
N HIS A 17 -40.38 26.04 25.11
CA HIS A 17 -41.07 25.82 23.84
C HIS A 17 -42.17 24.79 24.06
N ARG A 18 -43.29 25.25 24.61
CA ARG A 18 -44.54 24.49 24.55
C ARG A 18 -44.98 24.36 23.09
N ALA A 19 -45.16 23.09 22.71
CA ALA A 19 -46.19 22.59 21.81
C ALA A 19 -46.13 23.08 20.34
N PHE A 20 -45.13 22.60 19.62
CA PHE A 20 -45.38 22.12 18.26
C PHE A 20 -45.29 20.59 18.30
N GLU A 21 -46.38 19.95 18.72
CA GLU A 21 -46.57 18.52 18.52
C GLU A 21 -46.75 18.30 17.02
N MET A 22 -45.63 18.17 16.29
CA MET A 22 -45.69 17.54 14.99
C MET A 22 -46.17 16.11 15.21
N PRO A 23 -47.16 15.62 14.45
CA PRO A 23 -47.44 14.21 14.43
C PRO A 23 -46.12 13.52 14.06
N VAL A 24 -45.57 12.74 14.98
CA VAL A 24 -44.51 11.77 14.72
C VAL A 24 -45.15 10.71 13.84
N SER A 25 -45.39 11.08 12.58
CA SER A 25 -45.85 10.19 11.55
C SER A 25 -44.78 9.12 11.41
N PHE A 26 -45.21 7.86 11.33
CA PHE A 26 -44.51 6.59 11.08
C PHE A 26 -43.51 6.56 9.89
N ARG A 27 -43.02 7.72 9.43
CA ARG A 27 -42.19 7.97 8.25
C ARG A 27 -40.69 8.04 8.57
N THR A 28 -40.24 7.99 9.82
CA THR A 28 -38.85 8.30 10.14
C THR A 28 -37.90 7.09 10.01
N GLU A 29 -38.24 5.92 10.54
CA GLU A 29 -37.25 4.83 10.66
C GLU A 29 -36.84 4.21 9.31
N ASP A 30 -37.80 3.78 8.49
CA ASP A 30 -37.51 3.22 7.16
C ASP A 30 -36.83 4.22 6.22
N GLN A 31 -37.22 5.50 6.33
CA GLN A 31 -36.65 6.58 5.52
C GLN A 31 -35.21 6.90 5.94
N ASP A 32 -34.91 6.86 7.24
CA ASP A 32 -33.58 7.11 7.77
C ASP A 32 -32.62 5.95 7.45
N VAL A 33 -33.08 4.69 7.55
CA VAL A 33 -32.32 3.51 7.10
C VAL A 33 -32.02 3.60 5.60
N SER A 34 -33.00 3.94 4.77
CA SER A 34 -32.81 4.10 3.32
C SER A 34 -31.80 5.21 2.97
N ARG A 35 -31.84 6.34 3.68
CA ARG A 35 -30.86 7.43 3.49
C ARG A 35 -29.46 7.01 3.93
N TRP A 36 -29.33 6.40 5.10
CA TRP A 36 -28.04 5.95 5.62
C TRP A 36 -27.39 4.92 4.69
N THR A 37 -28.16 3.91 4.25
CA THR A 37 -27.66 2.86 3.34
C THR A 37 -27.21 3.45 2.00
N THR A 38 -27.92 4.45 1.48
CA THR A 38 -27.55 5.16 0.25
C THR A 38 -26.20 5.87 0.41
N VAL A 39 -25.99 6.60 1.51
CA VAL A 39 -24.72 7.28 1.80
C VAL A 39 -23.58 6.26 2.00
N ALA A 40 -23.83 5.20 2.76
CA ALA A 40 -22.85 4.14 3.00
C ALA A 40 -22.45 3.41 1.71
N LEU A 41 -23.41 3.16 0.81
CA LEU A 41 -23.14 2.54 -0.49
C LEU A 41 -22.33 3.48 -1.40
N ALA A 42 -22.62 4.78 -1.40
CA ALA A 42 -21.85 5.77 -2.14
C ALA A 42 -20.39 5.85 -1.62
N GLU A 43 -20.20 5.83 -0.31
CA GLU A 43 -18.87 5.78 0.32
C GLU A 43 -18.13 4.48 -0.05
N TYR A 44 -18.82 3.33 -0.01
CA TYR A 44 -18.28 2.04 -0.43
C TYR A 44 -17.78 2.08 -1.88
N GLN A 45 -18.60 2.61 -2.80
CA GLN A 45 -18.23 2.74 -4.20
C GLN A 45 -17.03 3.67 -4.40
N SER A 46 -16.98 4.80 -3.69
CA SER A 46 -15.85 5.74 -3.73
C SER A 46 -14.54 5.08 -3.28
N LEU A 47 -14.55 4.36 -2.17
CA LEU A 47 -13.37 3.66 -1.65
C LEU A 47 -12.94 2.48 -2.53
N ARG A 48 -13.91 1.77 -3.13
CA ARG A 48 -13.61 0.72 -4.11
C ARG A 48 -12.93 1.30 -5.33
N ALA A 49 -13.38 2.46 -5.82
CA ALA A 49 -12.73 3.17 -6.91
C ALA A 49 -11.30 3.62 -6.54
N GLU A 50 -11.08 4.15 -5.32
CA GLU A 50 -9.73 4.48 -4.82
C GLU A 50 -8.80 3.25 -4.82
N SER A 51 -9.29 2.11 -4.32
CA SER A 51 -8.51 0.86 -4.29
C SER A 51 -8.14 0.37 -5.71
N LEU A 52 -9.10 0.41 -6.64
CA LEU A 52 -8.84 0.05 -8.04
C LEU A 52 -7.84 1.00 -8.71
N GLN A 53 -7.96 2.30 -8.45
CA GLN A 53 -7.03 3.30 -8.95
C GLN A 53 -5.61 3.07 -8.39
N ALA A 54 -5.48 2.72 -7.12
CA ALA A 54 -4.19 2.38 -6.52
C ALA A 54 -3.57 1.12 -7.16
N GLN A 55 -4.39 0.10 -7.45
CA GLN A 55 -3.91 -1.10 -8.16
C GLN A 55 -3.45 -0.80 -9.59
N GLN A 56 -4.16 0.07 -10.31
CA GLN A 56 -3.73 0.52 -11.64
C GLN A 56 -2.43 1.32 -11.56
N ALA A 57 -2.30 2.22 -10.57
CA ALA A 57 -1.07 2.96 -10.34
C ALA A 57 0.12 2.02 -10.06
N GLN A 58 -0.06 0.98 -9.24
CA GLN A 58 0.96 -0.06 -9.00
C GLN A 58 1.44 -0.70 -10.31
N GLN A 59 0.53 -1.10 -11.20
CA GLN A 59 0.89 -1.71 -12.48
C GLN A 59 1.66 -0.73 -13.37
N THR A 60 1.19 0.51 -13.46
CA THR A 60 1.82 1.58 -14.25
C THR A 60 3.23 1.90 -13.73
N ILE A 61 3.42 2.02 -12.41
CA ILE A 61 4.73 2.27 -11.80
C ILE A 61 5.70 1.13 -12.15
N MET A 62 5.26 -0.13 -12.06
CA MET A 62 6.10 -1.29 -12.40
C MET A 62 6.45 -1.32 -13.88
N GLN A 63 5.49 -1.11 -14.77
CA GLN A 63 5.72 -1.13 -16.22
C GLN A 63 6.71 -0.04 -16.64
N PHE A 64 6.50 1.20 -16.20
CA PHE A 64 7.43 2.29 -16.50
C PHE A 64 8.79 2.10 -15.82
N GLY A 65 8.79 1.62 -14.58
CA GLY A 65 10.02 1.34 -13.85
C GLY A 65 10.90 0.29 -14.53
N ILE A 66 10.31 -0.85 -14.90
CA ILE A 66 10.98 -1.94 -15.63
C ILE A 66 11.49 -1.44 -16.98
N THR A 67 10.64 -0.74 -17.75
CA THR A 67 11.00 -0.21 -19.07
C THR A 67 12.15 0.79 -18.96
N GLY A 68 12.08 1.71 -18.00
CA GLY A 68 13.12 2.71 -17.76
C GLY A 68 14.46 2.08 -17.40
N ILE A 69 14.47 1.06 -16.53
CA ILE A 69 15.68 0.31 -16.20
C ILE A 69 16.24 -0.42 -17.43
N ALA A 70 15.40 -1.09 -18.21
CA ALA A 70 15.82 -1.82 -19.41
C ALA A 70 16.45 -0.87 -20.45
N VAL A 71 15.83 0.29 -20.69
CA VAL A 71 16.37 1.33 -21.58
C VAL A 71 17.70 1.87 -21.05
N LEU A 72 17.80 2.14 -19.74
CA LEU A 72 19.04 2.62 -19.13
C LEU A 72 20.19 1.61 -19.29
N ILE A 73 19.91 0.32 -19.10
CA ILE A 73 20.88 -0.75 -19.33
C ILE A 73 21.30 -0.77 -20.80
N GLY A 74 20.34 -0.76 -21.73
CA GLY A 74 20.59 -0.78 -23.17
C GLY A 74 21.42 0.42 -23.66
N LEU A 75 21.10 1.63 -23.18
CA LEU A 75 21.87 2.83 -23.50
C LEU A 75 23.28 2.77 -22.91
N SER A 76 23.43 2.28 -21.68
CA SER A 76 24.75 2.13 -21.04
C SER A 76 25.69 1.22 -21.84
N LEU A 77 25.14 0.23 -22.57
CA LEU A 77 25.92 -0.63 -23.46
C LEU A 77 26.42 0.06 -24.74
N GLN A 78 25.79 1.17 -25.13
CA GLN A 78 26.14 1.92 -26.35
C GLN A 78 27.07 3.11 -26.08
N VAL A 79 27.29 3.48 -24.81
CA VAL A 79 28.18 4.59 -24.45
C VAL A 79 29.65 4.19 -24.69
N GLU A 80 30.37 5.00 -25.47
CA GLU A 80 31.79 4.78 -25.75
C GLU A 80 32.66 4.90 -24.48
N GLU A 81 32.35 5.89 -23.64
CA GLU A 81 33.03 6.13 -22.38
C GLU A 81 32.63 5.09 -21.32
N ARG A 82 33.40 4.00 -21.24
CA ARG A 82 33.08 2.84 -20.38
C ARG A 82 32.91 3.18 -18.92
N LEU A 83 33.65 4.18 -18.41
CA LEU A 83 33.52 4.59 -17.01
C LEU A 83 32.11 5.11 -16.70
N ILE A 84 31.52 5.90 -17.61
CA ILE A 84 30.16 6.43 -17.46
C ILE A 84 29.14 5.29 -17.46
N ALA A 85 29.27 4.34 -18.40
CA ALA A 85 28.42 3.15 -18.46
C ALA A 85 28.46 2.33 -17.16
N ILE A 86 29.67 2.09 -16.64
CA ILE A 86 29.89 1.33 -15.39
C ILE A 86 29.22 2.06 -14.22
N LEU A 87 29.42 3.37 -14.08
CA LEU A 87 28.83 4.17 -13.00
C LEU A 87 27.29 4.20 -13.08
N ALA A 88 26.75 4.35 -14.29
CA ALA A 88 25.30 4.31 -14.51
C ALA A 88 24.70 2.96 -14.07
N LEU A 89 25.30 1.85 -14.50
CA LEU A 89 24.83 0.52 -14.16
C LEU A 89 25.04 0.17 -12.67
N LEU A 90 26.13 0.63 -12.06
CA LEU A 90 26.48 0.31 -10.68
C LEU A 90 25.67 1.14 -9.66
N PHE A 91 25.36 2.40 -9.97
CA PHE A 91 24.72 3.31 -9.02
C PHE A 91 23.31 3.72 -9.43
N VAL A 92 23.10 4.11 -10.69
CA VAL A 92 21.82 4.66 -11.14
C VAL A 92 20.76 3.57 -11.22
N VAL A 93 21.08 2.40 -11.81
CA VAL A 93 20.14 1.29 -11.92
C VAL A 93 19.64 0.81 -10.54
N PRO A 94 20.51 0.56 -9.52
CA PRO A 94 20.03 0.17 -8.21
C PRO A 94 19.25 1.25 -7.46
N LEU A 95 19.71 2.51 -7.53
CA LEU A 95 19.01 3.61 -6.89
C LEU A 95 17.61 3.80 -7.48
N LEU A 96 17.49 3.71 -8.80
CA LEU A 96 16.22 3.78 -9.50
C LEU A 96 15.31 2.61 -9.13
N SER A 97 15.87 1.39 -9.02
CA SER A 97 15.13 0.20 -8.59
C SER A 97 14.54 0.39 -7.18
N ILE A 98 15.35 0.90 -6.23
CA ILE A 98 14.92 1.21 -4.86
C ILE A 98 13.79 2.26 -4.88
N PHE A 99 13.95 3.30 -5.69
CA PHE A 99 12.95 4.35 -5.83
C PHE A 99 11.61 3.80 -6.36
N ILE A 100 11.63 3.04 -7.46
CA ILE A 100 10.43 2.42 -8.06
C ILE A 100 9.70 1.55 -7.03
N VAL A 101 10.43 0.68 -6.34
CA VAL A 101 9.90 -0.17 -5.27
C VAL A 101 9.23 0.66 -4.18
N SER A 102 9.89 1.73 -3.75
CA SER A 102 9.40 2.59 -2.66
C SER A 102 8.09 3.29 -3.03
N VAL A 103 7.99 3.83 -4.25
CA VAL A 103 6.76 4.46 -4.75
C VAL A 103 5.65 3.43 -4.93
N TRP A 104 5.97 2.26 -5.49
CA TRP A 104 5.02 1.15 -5.63
C TRP A 104 4.46 0.70 -4.27
N PHE A 105 5.28 0.69 -3.22
CA PHE A 105 4.84 0.34 -1.87
C PHE A 105 3.86 1.34 -1.28
N VAL A 106 4.02 2.65 -1.52
CA VAL A 106 3.07 3.66 -1.06
C VAL A 106 1.67 3.36 -1.59
N GLU A 107 1.58 2.97 -2.87
CA GLU A 107 0.31 2.59 -3.50
C GLU A 107 -0.29 1.31 -2.93
N ILE A 108 0.54 0.38 -2.48
CA ILE A 108 0.07 -0.80 -1.74
C ILE A 108 -0.56 -0.40 -0.41
N PHE A 109 0.10 0.44 0.37
CA PHE A 109 -0.46 0.89 1.65
C PHE A 109 -1.78 1.63 1.47
N ARG A 110 -1.90 2.44 0.40
CA ARG A 110 -3.15 3.11 0.04
C ARG A 110 -4.27 2.10 -0.23
N SER A 111 -4.02 1.06 -1.02
CA SER A 111 -5.01 0.01 -1.32
C SER A 111 -5.39 -0.83 -0.10
N ILE A 112 -4.43 -1.19 0.77
CA ILE A 112 -4.72 -1.93 2.02
C ILE A 112 -5.64 -1.12 2.93
N ARG A 113 -5.32 0.17 3.12
CA ARG A 113 -6.09 1.06 3.98
C ARG A 113 -7.53 1.16 3.50
N ALA A 114 -7.74 1.40 2.20
CA ALA A 114 -9.07 1.43 1.60
C ALA A 114 -9.80 0.09 1.81
N GLY A 115 -9.14 -1.05 1.52
CA GLY A 115 -9.72 -2.38 1.71
C GLY A 115 -10.05 -2.73 3.17
N ALA A 116 -9.39 -2.11 4.15
CA ALA A 116 -9.72 -2.30 5.57
C ALA A 116 -10.92 -1.51 6.02
N PHE A 117 -11.02 -0.27 5.54
CA PHE A 117 -12.22 0.51 5.78
C PHE A 117 -13.44 -0.12 5.11
N LEU A 118 -13.29 -0.59 3.86
CA LEU A 118 -14.34 -1.31 3.14
C LEU A 118 -14.86 -2.52 3.91
N SER A 119 -13.99 -3.37 4.47
CA SER A 119 -14.46 -4.52 5.26
C SER A 119 -15.26 -4.12 6.50
N CYS A 120 -14.90 -3.01 7.17
CA CYS A 120 -15.71 -2.51 8.29
C CYS A 120 -17.08 -2.03 7.81
N LEU A 121 -17.13 -1.37 6.66
CA LEU A 121 -18.35 -0.82 6.09
C LEU A 121 -19.30 -1.94 5.62
N GLU A 122 -18.77 -3.02 5.05
CA GLU A 122 -19.54 -4.23 4.69
C GLU A 122 -20.27 -4.80 5.91
N VAL A 123 -19.57 -4.96 7.04
CA VAL A 123 -20.18 -5.49 8.27
C VAL A 123 -21.29 -4.57 8.78
N LYS A 124 -21.07 -3.25 8.78
CA LYS A 124 -22.09 -2.28 9.20
C LYS A 124 -23.32 -2.31 8.29
N ILE A 125 -23.14 -2.32 6.98
CA ILE A 125 -24.24 -2.36 6.00
C ILE A 125 -25.03 -3.65 6.16
N ASN A 126 -24.37 -4.81 6.24
CA ASN A 126 -25.05 -6.09 6.40
C ASN A 126 -25.82 -6.18 7.73
N ARG A 127 -25.28 -5.62 8.82
CA ARG A 127 -25.97 -5.56 10.12
C ARG A 127 -27.25 -4.74 10.04
N VAL A 128 -27.23 -3.59 9.36
CA VAL A 128 -28.41 -2.73 9.19
C VAL A 128 -29.46 -3.37 8.28
N LEU A 129 -29.03 -4.11 7.25
CA LEU A 129 -29.95 -4.80 6.34
C LEU A 129 -30.60 -6.06 6.95
N GLY A 130 -29.96 -6.69 7.93
CA GLY A 130 -30.56 -7.79 8.72
C GLY A 130 -30.90 -9.07 7.95
N GLY A 131 -30.33 -9.27 6.76
CA GLY A 131 -30.59 -10.47 5.95
C GLY A 131 -29.72 -11.67 6.34
N ASP A 132 -30.24 -12.89 6.12
CA ASP A 132 -29.51 -14.15 6.35
C ASP A 132 -28.26 -14.29 5.46
N VAL A 133 -28.29 -13.68 4.28
CA VAL A 133 -27.20 -13.66 3.31
C VAL A 133 -26.59 -12.25 3.28
N PRO A 134 -25.27 -12.10 3.46
CA PRO A 134 -24.62 -10.79 3.41
C PRO A 134 -24.76 -10.18 2.01
N ALA A 135 -25.27 -8.95 1.94
CA ALA A 135 -25.43 -8.21 0.69
C ALA A 135 -24.08 -7.80 0.09
N LEU A 136 -23.09 -7.51 0.95
CA LEU A 136 -21.72 -7.17 0.56
C LEU A 136 -20.73 -8.03 1.35
N GLU A 137 -19.94 -8.85 0.68
CA GLU A 137 -18.95 -9.71 1.36
C GLU A 137 -17.60 -9.79 0.65
N TRP A 138 -17.38 -9.02 -0.42
CA TRP A 138 -16.20 -9.20 -1.27
C TRP A 138 -14.89 -9.01 -0.51
N GLU A 139 -14.73 -7.90 0.22
CA GLU A 139 -13.49 -7.65 0.96
C GLU A 139 -13.33 -8.60 2.15
N SER A 140 -14.44 -8.92 2.81
CA SER A 140 -14.49 -9.91 3.89
C SER A 140 -14.09 -11.31 3.39
N TRP A 141 -14.56 -11.71 2.21
CA TRP A 141 -14.18 -12.95 1.54
C TRP A 141 -12.69 -12.95 1.15
N LEU A 142 -12.19 -11.85 0.56
CA LEU A 142 -10.79 -11.73 0.15
C LEU A 142 -9.82 -11.83 1.33
N ARG A 143 -10.21 -11.36 2.51
CA ARG A 143 -9.43 -11.49 3.75
C ARG A 143 -9.37 -12.92 4.30
N ARG A 144 -10.44 -13.70 4.09
CA ARG A 144 -10.48 -15.13 4.46
C ARG A 144 -9.64 -16.02 3.55
N HIS A 145 -9.32 -15.53 2.34
CA HIS A 145 -8.55 -16.25 1.33
C HIS A 145 -7.22 -15.52 1.00
N PRO A 146 -6.29 -15.41 1.96
CA PRO A 146 -5.04 -14.66 1.79
C PRO A 146 -4.18 -15.17 0.63
N GLU A 147 -4.30 -16.44 0.27
CA GLU A 147 -3.64 -17.07 -0.89
C GLU A 147 -4.01 -16.41 -2.22
N VAL A 148 -5.25 -15.94 -2.37
CA VAL A 148 -5.73 -15.24 -3.57
C VAL A 148 -5.16 -13.82 -3.65
N ARG A 149 -4.92 -13.20 -2.48
CA ARG A 149 -4.55 -11.78 -2.38
C ARG A 149 -3.05 -11.52 -2.60
N MET A 150 -2.16 -12.40 -2.13
CA MET A 150 -0.74 -12.06 -1.95
C MET A 150 0.27 -12.88 -2.75
N PHE A 151 -0.08 -14.07 -3.26
CA PHE A 151 1.00 -15.05 -3.48
C PHE A 151 1.77 -14.91 -4.80
N VAL A 152 1.16 -14.39 -5.87
CA VAL A 152 1.77 -14.46 -7.22
C VAL A 152 2.20 -13.09 -7.75
N ARG A 153 1.33 -12.08 -7.68
CA ARG A 153 1.55 -10.80 -8.37
C ARG A 153 2.68 -9.97 -7.76
N ASP A 154 2.68 -9.86 -6.43
CA ASP A 154 3.60 -8.96 -5.73
C ASP A 154 5.03 -9.54 -5.70
N ARG A 155 5.15 -10.86 -5.53
CA ARG A 155 6.46 -11.55 -5.55
C ARG A 155 7.13 -11.51 -6.92
N MET A 156 6.37 -11.68 -8.01
CA MET A 156 6.93 -11.62 -9.36
C MET A 156 7.46 -10.23 -9.68
N SER A 157 6.76 -9.17 -9.25
CA SER A 157 7.17 -7.79 -9.46
C SER A 157 8.52 -7.48 -8.77
N PHE A 158 8.68 -7.90 -7.51
CA PHE A 158 9.97 -7.84 -6.82
C PHE A 158 11.05 -8.68 -7.50
N GLY A 159 10.71 -9.91 -7.88
CA GLY A 159 11.63 -10.82 -8.55
C GLY A 159 12.19 -10.21 -9.83
N VAL A 160 11.35 -9.58 -10.66
CA VAL A 160 11.79 -8.94 -11.90
C VAL A 160 12.74 -7.78 -11.63
N LEU A 161 12.40 -6.87 -10.70
CA LEU A 161 13.29 -5.75 -10.38
C LEU A 161 14.62 -6.22 -9.78
N TYR A 162 14.58 -7.26 -8.96
CA TYR A 162 15.79 -7.89 -8.41
C TYR A 162 16.64 -8.52 -9.52
N VAL A 163 16.03 -9.25 -10.46
CA VAL A 163 16.74 -9.85 -11.61
C VAL A 163 17.37 -8.76 -12.49
N LEU A 164 16.65 -7.67 -12.78
CA LEU A 164 17.18 -6.54 -13.55
C LEU A 164 18.34 -5.84 -12.83
N ASN A 165 18.24 -5.73 -11.51
CA ASN A 165 19.32 -5.21 -10.68
C ASN A 165 20.58 -6.07 -10.81
N ILE A 166 20.46 -7.39 -10.62
CA ILE A 166 21.55 -8.35 -10.80
C ILE A 166 22.10 -8.31 -12.24
N ALA A 167 21.23 -8.20 -13.25
CA ALA A 167 21.65 -8.11 -14.64
C ALA A 167 22.49 -6.85 -14.91
N GLY A 168 22.04 -5.66 -14.47
CA GLY A 168 22.80 -4.42 -14.61
C GLY A 168 24.17 -4.51 -13.94
N LEU A 169 24.23 -5.19 -12.79
CA LEU A 169 25.48 -5.41 -12.06
C LEU A 169 26.44 -6.37 -12.78
N VAL A 170 25.94 -7.49 -13.29
CA VAL A 170 26.74 -8.45 -14.10
C VAL A 170 27.30 -7.77 -15.33
N VAL A 171 26.48 -6.96 -16.02
CA VAL A 171 26.92 -6.17 -17.17
C VAL A 171 28.01 -5.17 -16.78
N SER A 172 27.83 -4.45 -15.68
CA SER A 172 28.82 -3.49 -15.16
C SER A 172 30.17 -4.17 -14.88
N ALA A 173 30.17 -5.33 -14.23
CA ALA A 173 31.39 -6.10 -13.96
C ALA A 173 32.09 -6.56 -15.24
N PHE A 174 31.32 -7.00 -16.25
CA PHE A 174 31.85 -7.37 -17.56
C PHE A 174 32.50 -6.18 -18.28
N LEU A 175 31.83 -5.02 -18.30
CA LEU A 175 32.35 -3.79 -18.90
C LEU A 175 33.63 -3.32 -18.21
N ALA A 176 33.67 -3.35 -16.87
CA ALA A 176 34.83 -2.98 -16.08
C ALA A 176 36.06 -3.84 -16.43
N ARG A 177 35.86 -5.16 -16.54
CA ARG A 177 36.94 -6.08 -16.97
C ARG A 177 37.45 -5.72 -18.37
N GLY A 178 36.55 -5.45 -19.32
CA GLY A 178 36.94 -5.08 -20.67
C GLY A 178 37.61 -3.70 -20.79
N ALA A 179 37.39 -2.80 -19.82
CA ALA A 179 38.03 -1.49 -19.74
C ALA A 179 39.46 -1.53 -19.14
N GLY A 180 39.98 -2.72 -18.82
CA GLY A 180 41.32 -2.83 -18.24
C GLY A 180 41.39 -2.46 -16.76
N PHE A 181 40.25 -2.36 -16.05
CA PHE A 181 40.28 -2.25 -14.60
C PHE A 181 40.97 -3.48 -14.01
N HIS A 182 42.17 -3.27 -13.47
CA HIS A 182 42.96 -4.34 -12.85
C HIS A 182 42.18 -4.99 -11.70
N MET A 183 42.37 -6.31 -11.54
CA MET A 183 41.74 -7.13 -10.49
C MET A 183 41.98 -6.61 -9.06
N SER A 184 42.97 -5.74 -8.84
CA SER A 184 43.18 -5.06 -7.55
C SER A 184 41.98 -4.23 -7.09
N ASN A 185 41.18 -3.71 -8.02
CA ASN A 185 39.97 -2.92 -7.72
C ASN A 185 38.68 -3.77 -7.73
N ALA A 186 38.76 -5.05 -8.14
CA ALA A 186 37.63 -5.97 -8.12
C ALA A 186 36.96 -6.11 -6.73
N PRO A 187 37.69 -6.15 -5.59
CA PRO A 187 37.05 -6.25 -4.27
C PRO A 187 36.15 -5.06 -3.97
N LEU A 188 36.51 -3.86 -4.42
CA LEU A 188 35.75 -2.64 -4.20
C LEU A 188 34.46 -2.63 -5.04
N VAL A 189 34.53 -3.06 -6.30
CA VAL A 189 33.33 -3.19 -7.15
C VAL A 189 32.39 -4.26 -6.58
N VAL A 190 32.92 -5.39 -6.12
CA VAL A 190 32.15 -6.47 -5.48
C VAL A 190 31.56 -6.04 -4.13
N SER A 191 32.24 -5.20 -3.35
CA SER A 191 31.69 -4.71 -2.08
C SER A 191 30.57 -3.69 -2.32
N LEU A 192 30.72 -2.77 -3.27
CA LEU A 192 29.64 -1.86 -3.68
C LEU A 192 28.43 -2.63 -4.22
N PHE A 193 28.67 -3.68 -5.01
CA PHE A 193 27.65 -4.63 -5.47
C PHE A 193 26.90 -5.28 -4.30
N ALA A 194 27.65 -5.82 -3.33
CA ALA A 194 27.08 -6.50 -2.18
C ALA A 194 26.25 -5.54 -1.34
N VAL A 195 26.74 -4.33 -1.08
CA VAL A 195 26.02 -3.31 -0.31
C VAL A 195 24.72 -2.89 -1.00
N SER A 196 24.76 -2.66 -2.32
CA SER A 196 23.57 -2.33 -3.11
C SER A 196 22.52 -3.45 -3.08
N SER A 197 22.94 -4.69 -3.34
CA SER A 197 22.06 -5.86 -3.41
C SER A 197 21.46 -6.18 -2.04
N VAL A 198 22.29 -6.15 -0.99
CA VAL A 198 21.86 -6.34 0.40
C VAL A 198 20.93 -5.21 0.82
N GLY A 199 21.20 -3.96 0.43
CA GLY A 199 20.32 -2.83 0.70
C GLY A 199 18.92 -3.02 0.11
N LEU A 200 18.82 -3.48 -1.14
CA LEU A 200 17.55 -3.82 -1.79
C LEU A 200 16.82 -4.96 -1.09
N LEU A 201 17.55 -6.03 -0.72
CA LEU A 201 16.97 -7.17 0.00
C LEU A 201 16.49 -6.79 1.40
N LEU A 202 17.28 -6.01 2.14
CA LEU A 202 16.93 -5.53 3.47
C LEU A 202 15.74 -4.57 3.40
N LEU A 203 15.68 -3.70 2.40
CA LEU A 203 14.52 -2.84 2.16
C LEU A 203 13.29 -3.69 1.87
N GLY A 204 13.37 -4.63 0.92
CA GLY A 204 12.27 -5.53 0.60
C GLY A 204 11.80 -6.34 1.81
N PHE A 205 12.73 -6.88 2.60
CA PHE A 205 12.43 -7.62 3.83
C PHE A 205 11.82 -6.74 4.92
N TRP A 206 12.38 -5.55 5.15
CA TRP A 206 11.86 -4.59 6.12
C TRP A 206 10.44 -4.19 5.78
N VAL A 207 10.15 -3.91 4.51
CA VAL A 207 8.80 -3.58 4.09
C VAL A 207 7.86 -4.77 4.21
N TYR A 208 8.29 -5.97 3.81
CA TYR A 208 7.52 -7.19 3.99
C TYR A 208 7.13 -7.40 5.46
N ARG A 209 8.09 -7.27 6.38
CA ARG A 209 7.86 -7.36 7.82
C ARG A 209 6.93 -6.28 8.34
N HIS A 210 7.08 -5.05 7.87
CA HIS A 210 6.23 -3.94 8.28
C HIS A 210 4.78 -4.13 7.80
N TYR A 211 4.61 -4.63 6.58
CA TYR A 211 3.32 -5.00 6.01
C TYR A 211 2.65 -6.10 6.84
N GLU A 212 3.36 -7.21 7.08
CA GLU A 212 2.86 -8.37 7.82
C GLU A 212 2.35 -7.94 9.19
N LYS A 213 3.14 -7.14 9.92
CA LYS A 213 2.78 -6.64 11.24
C LYS A 213 1.53 -5.77 11.22
N ARG A 214 1.39 -4.85 10.26
CA ARG A 214 0.22 -3.95 10.20
C ARG A 214 -1.06 -4.66 9.82
N VAL A 215 -1.00 -5.57 8.84
CA VAL A 215 -2.16 -6.38 8.44
C VAL A 215 -2.62 -7.25 9.62
N TYR A 216 -1.68 -7.84 10.35
CA TYR A 216 -1.99 -8.64 11.52
C TYR A 216 -2.66 -7.82 12.63
N LEU A 217 -2.09 -6.65 12.99
CA LEU A 217 -2.68 -5.78 14.01
C LEU A 217 -4.09 -5.31 13.64
N GLN A 218 -4.28 -4.93 12.37
CA GLN A 218 -5.59 -4.47 11.90
C GLN A 218 -6.65 -5.57 11.93
N SER A 219 -6.25 -6.84 11.77
CA SER A 219 -7.18 -7.98 11.92
C SER A 219 -7.60 -8.21 13.37
N ILE A 220 -6.70 -7.98 14.33
CA ILE A 220 -6.99 -8.11 15.76
C ILE A 220 -7.96 -7.02 16.21
N ASP A 221 -7.70 -5.76 15.83
CA ASP A 221 -8.54 -4.63 16.23
C ASP A 221 -9.95 -4.75 15.66
N LEU A 222 -10.10 -5.25 14.42
CA LEU A 222 -11.41 -5.52 13.83
C LEU A 222 -12.20 -6.55 14.64
N ASN A 223 -11.56 -7.68 14.97
CA ASN A 223 -12.21 -8.75 15.71
C ASN A 223 -12.62 -8.28 17.11
N ALA A 224 -11.77 -7.51 17.79
CA ALA A 224 -12.10 -6.93 19.08
C ALA A 224 -13.30 -5.99 18.98
N ALA A 225 -13.33 -5.08 17.99
CA ALA A 225 -14.44 -4.14 17.78
C ALA A 225 -15.76 -4.86 17.49
N LEU A 226 -15.73 -6.02 16.84
CA LEU A 226 -16.92 -6.82 16.53
C LEU A 226 -17.45 -7.63 17.73
N THR A 227 -16.65 -7.83 18.78
CA THR A 227 -17.03 -8.62 19.97
C THR A 227 -17.57 -7.81 21.15
N VAL A 228 -17.43 -6.48 21.14
CA VAL A 228 -17.77 -5.60 22.28
C VAL A 228 -19.19 -5.01 22.17
N GLU A 229 -19.90 -5.25 21.07
CA GLU A 229 -21.31 -4.86 20.85
C GLU A 229 -22.21 -6.08 20.70
#